data_AF-A0A966MAM9-F1
#
_entry.id   AF-A0A966MAM9-F1
#
_cell.length_a   1.000
_cell.length_b   1.000
_cell.length_c   1.000
_cell.angle_alpha   90.00
_cell.angle_beta   90.00
_cell.angle_gamma   90.00
#
_symmetry.space_group_name_H-M   'P 1'
#
loop_
_entity.id
_entity.type
_entity.pdbx_description
1 polymer ?
#
loop_
_entity_poly.entity_id
_entity_poly.type
_entity_poly.pdbx_seq_one_letter_code
_entity_poly.pdbx_strand_id
1 'polypeptide(L)'
;GRDTRLQGQSDLIGNIQFGWDDLQNGSQGTFIVNYVSDRVRARGIDVLPDVIEEPPLLVDFVYSKEIDYDASSLKLSVELRNILDEEYYAAMASSVIYDQYSLGTSVSLGFKLSF
;
A
#
# COMPACT_ATOMS: atom_id res chain seq x y z
N GLY A 1 -21.70 6.55 22.32
CA GLY A 1 -20.68 5.87 21.52
C GLY A 1 -20.14 6.81 20.48
N ARG A 2 -19.33 7.78 20.90
CA ARG A 2 -18.53 8.61 20.00
C ARG A 2 -17.08 8.19 20.21
N ASP A 3 -16.34 8.08 19.13
CA ASP A 3 -14.92 7.83 19.21
C ASP A 3 -14.22 9.07 19.78
N THR A 4 -13.29 8.88 20.72
CA THR A 4 -12.54 9.98 21.35
C THR A 4 -11.40 10.50 20.47
N ARG A 5 -11.04 9.77 19.40
CA ARG A 5 -9.95 10.10 18.48
C ARG A 5 -10.26 11.37 17.66
N LEU A 6 -9.23 12.12 17.32
CA LEU A 6 -9.34 13.25 16.39
C LEU A 6 -9.51 12.74 14.95
N GLN A 7 -10.08 13.58 14.09
CA GLN A 7 -10.24 13.25 12.68
C GLN A 7 -8.87 12.97 12.04
N GLY A 8 -8.75 11.86 11.32
CA GLY A 8 -7.52 11.45 10.62
C GLY A 8 -6.48 10.76 11.51
N GLN A 9 -6.76 10.52 12.79
CA GLN A 9 -5.81 9.88 13.71
C GLN A 9 -6.07 8.36 13.79
N SER A 10 -5.16 7.56 13.21
CA SER A 10 -5.08 6.11 13.46
C SER A 10 -4.34 5.84 14.77
N ASP A 11 -4.70 4.76 15.47
CA ASP A 11 -4.02 4.32 16.69
C ASP A 11 -2.73 3.56 16.39
N LEU A 12 -2.73 2.79 15.29
CA LEU A 12 -1.60 1.98 14.88
C LEU A 12 -1.32 2.18 13.40
N ILE A 13 -0.07 2.53 13.10
CA ILE A 13 0.48 2.55 11.74
C ILE A 13 1.72 1.69 11.74
N GLY A 14 1.78 0.73 10.82
CA GLY A 14 2.89 -0.19 10.65
C GLY A 14 3.41 -0.17 9.21
N ASN A 15 4.72 -0.20 9.07
CA ASN A 15 5.39 -0.31 7.78
C ASN A 15 6.53 -1.30 7.92
N ILE A 16 6.46 -2.42 7.19
CA ILE A 16 7.46 -3.48 7.24
C ILE A 16 7.98 -3.72 5.82
N GLN A 17 9.30 -3.78 5.68
CA GLN A 17 9.96 -4.02 4.40
C GLN A 17 11.03 -5.10 4.58
N PHE A 18 10.95 -6.12 3.74
CA PHE A 18 11.93 -7.19 3.66
C PHE A 18 12.58 -7.17 2.27
N GLY A 19 13.84 -6.77 2.23
CA GLY A 19 14.62 -6.70 1.00
C GLY A 19 15.73 -7.76 0.97
N TRP A 20 16.07 -8.21 -0.22
CA TRP A 20 17.31 -8.93 -0.49
C TRP A 20 18.00 -8.35 -1.70
N ASP A 21 19.33 -8.48 -1.71
CA ASP A 21 20.20 -8.05 -2.78
C ASP A 21 21.23 -9.16 -3.04
N ASP A 22 21.31 -9.60 -4.29
CA ASP A 22 22.34 -10.49 -4.80
C ASP A 22 23.16 -9.73 -5.84
N LEU A 23 24.25 -9.13 -5.35
CA LEU A 23 25.20 -8.36 -6.15
C LEU A 23 25.92 -9.20 -7.22
N GLN A 24 26.11 -10.51 -7.00
CA GLN A 24 26.78 -11.36 -7.99
C GLN A 24 25.88 -11.63 -9.19
N ASN A 25 24.59 -11.80 -8.93
CA ASN A 25 23.60 -12.00 -9.96
C ASN A 25 22.92 -10.69 -10.38
N GLY A 26 23.21 -9.53 -9.78
CA GLY A 26 22.56 -8.27 -10.08
C GLY A 26 21.04 -8.27 -9.82
N SER A 27 20.54 -9.10 -8.89
CA SER A 27 19.10 -9.19 -8.60
C SER A 27 18.77 -8.64 -7.24
N GLN A 28 17.71 -7.83 -7.17
CA GLN A 28 17.19 -7.27 -5.92
C GLN A 28 15.68 -7.50 -5.86
N GLY A 29 15.17 -7.78 -4.66
CA GLY A 29 13.74 -7.93 -4.42
C GLY A 29 13.35 -7.33 -3.08
N THR A 30 12.16 -6.75 -3.02
CA THR A 30 11.61 -6.13 -1.81
C THR A 30 10.15 -6.50 -1.67
N PHE A 31 9.79 -7.04 -0.51
CA PHE A 31 8.42 -7.23 -0.07
C PHE A 31 8.05 -6.14 0.93
N ILE A 32 6.91 -5.48 0.74
CA ILE A 32 6.50 -4.29 1.50
C ILE A 32 5.09 -4.56 2.05
N VAL A 33 4.89 -4.31 3.34
CA VAL A 33 3.60 -4.39 4.01
C VAL A 33 3.31 -3.06 4.69
N ASN A 34 2.21 -2.42 4.30
CA ASN A 34 1.71 -1.19 4.92
C ASN A 34 0.39 -1.50 5.62
N TYR A 35 0.35 -1.27 6.93
CA TYR A 35 -0.84 -1.43 7.75
C TYR A 35 -1.21 -0.10 8.40
N VAL A 36 -2.49 0.25 8.34
CA VAL A 36 -3.03 1.41 9.05
C VAL A 36 -4.35 0.98 9.68
N SER A 37 -4.48 1.19 10.99
CA SER A 37 -5.71 0.87 11.70
C SER A 37 -6.87 1.76 11.22
N ASP A 38 -8.08 1.32 11.55
CA ASP A 38 -9.28 2.13 11.44
C ASP A 38 -9.10 3.50 12.09
N ARG A 39 -9.79 4.51 11.55
CA ARG A 39 -9.75 5.88 12.10
C ARG A 39 -11.01 6.66 11.79
N VAL A 40 -11.19 7.74 12.54
CA VAL A 40 -12.27 8.70 12.29
C VAL A 40 -11.97 9.51 11.03
N ARG A 41 -12.67 9.22 9.93
CA ARG A 41 -12.55 9.98 8.67
C ARG A 41 -13.22 11.34 8.76
N ALA A 42 -14.38 11.43 9.40
CA ALA A 42 -15.16 12.66 9.57
C ALA A 42 -16.02 12.60 10.83
N ARG A 43 -16.17 13.75 11.52
CA ARG A 43 -17.03 13.86 12.71
C ARG A 43 -18.48 14.05 12.29
N GLY A 44 -19.38 13.27 12.90
CA GLY A 44 -20.82 13.46 12.73
C GLY A 44 -21.28 14.74 13.41
N ILE A 45 -22.25 15.44 12.82
CA ILE A 45 -22.85 16.64 13.40
C ILE A 45 -23.99 16.22 14.33
N ASP A 46 -24.05 16.82 15.52
CA ASP A 46 -25.10 16.59 16.52
C ASP A 46 -25.24 15.10 16.90
N VAL A 47 -26.38 14.47 16.61
CA VAL A 47 -26.68 13.05 16.90
C VAL A 47 -26.13 12.07 15.86
N LEU A 48 -25.60 12.55 14.73
CA LEU A 48 -25.04 11.67 13.71
C LEU A 48 -23.75 11.02 14.23
N PRO A 49 -23.58 9.70 14.02
CA PRO A 49 -22.34 9.03 14.36
C PRO A 49 -21.20 9.48 13.45
N ASP A 50 -19.97 9.27 13.93
CA ASP A 50 -18.77 9.59 13.18
C ASP A 50 -18.60 8.60 12.00
N VAL A 51 -17.96 9.06 10.91
CA VAL A 51 -17.58 8.21 9.78
C VAL A 51 -16.25 7.56 10.12
N ILE A 52 -16.21 6.23 10.12
CA ILE A 52 -15.00 5.45 10.33
C ILE A 52 -14.51 4.96 8.97
N GLU A 53 -13.22 5.16 8.69
CA GLU A 53 -12.55 4.55 7.55
C GLU A 53 -11.70 3.37 8.00
N GLU A 54 -11.70 2.34 7.16
CA GLU A 54 -10.93 1.10 7.27
C GLU A 54 -9.99 1.07 6.05
N PRO A 55 -8.76 1.58 6.20
CA PRO A 55 -7.77 1.53 5.13
C PRO A 55 -7.39 0.07 4.82
N PRO A 56 -7.09 -0.25 3.55
CA PRO A 56 -6.66 -1.59 3.16
C PRO A 56 -5.29 -1.94 3.73
N LEU A 57 -5.07 -3.23 4.00
CA LEU A 57 -3.72 -3.78 4.16
C LEU A 57 -3.06 -3.86 2.79
N LEU A 58 -2.04 -3.03 2.57
CA LEU A 58 -1.32 -3.03 1.30
C LEU A 58 -0.09 -3.93 1.39
N VAL A 59 -0.06 -4.92 0.49
CA VAL A 59 1.10 -5.78 0.28
C VAL A 59 1.61 -5.58 -1.14
N ASP A 60 2.87 -5.17 -1.24
CA ASP A 60 3.54 -4.89 -2.50
C ASP A 60 4.81 -5.75 -2.63
N PHE A 61 5.16 -6.07 -3.87
CA PHE A 61 6.38 -6.77 -4.21
C PHE A 61 7.08 -6.09 -5.39
N VAL A 62 8.34 -5.73 -5.20
CA VAL A 62 9.19 -5.12 -6.23
C VAL A 62 10.38 -6.05 -6.48
N TYR A 63 10.65 -6.34 -7.75
CA TYR A 63 11.83 -7.10 -8.16
C TYR A 63 12.53 -6.39 -9.30
N SER A 64 13.86 -6.44 -9.32
CA SER A 64 14.60 -6.04 -10.51
C SER A 64 15.87 -6.88 -10.71
N LYS A 65 16.26 -6.99 -11.97
CA LYS A 65 17.44 -7.71 -12.43
C LYS A 65 18.26 -6.79 -13.33
N GLU A 66 19.51 -6.60 -13.00
CA GLU A 66 20.51 -5.98 -13.85
C GLU A 66 21.28 -7.05 -14.63
N ILE A 67 21.54 -6.76 -15.88
CA ILE A 67 22.27 -7.59 -16.83
C ILE A 67 23.38 -6.72 -17.39
N ASP A 68 24.61 -7.04 -17.01
CA ASP A 68 25.80 -6.32 -17.46
C ASP A 68 26.32 -6.91 -18.78
N TYR A 69 26.70 -6.01 -19.68
CA TYR A 69 27.42 -6.26 -20.92
C TYR A 69 28.74 -5.49 -20.89
N ASP A 70 29.68 -5.82 -21.77
CA ASP A 70 31.04 -5.23 -21.78
C ASP A 70 31.09 -3.69 -21.80
N ALA A 71 30.07 -3.04 -22.37
CA ALA A 71 30.00 -1.58 -22.50
C ALA A 71 28.63 -0.99 -22.14
N SER A 72 27.74 -1.75 -21.50
CA SER A 72 26.40 -1.28 -21.14
C SER A 72 25.76 -2.14 -20.05
N SER A 73 24.74 -1.62 -19.37
CA SER A 73 23.90 -2.42 -18.48
C SER A 73 22.41 -2.27 -18.83
N LEU A 74 21.68 -3.38 -18.74
CA LEU A 74 20.21 -3.42 -18.86
C LEU A 74 19.61 -3.82 -17.52
N LYS A 75 18.84 -2.93 -16.91
CA LYS A 75 18.02 -3.22 -15.74
C LYS A 75 16.57 -3.46 -16.15
N LEU A 76 16.01 -4.60 -15.77
CA LEU A 76 14.60 -4.95 -15.90
C LEU A 76 13.95 -4.93 -14.51
N SER A 77 12.75 -4.39 -14.39
CA SER A 77 12.02 -4.27 -13.12
C SER A 77 10.57 -4.71 -13.26
N VAL A 78 10.04 -5.33 -12.22
CA VAL A 78 8.64 -5.72 -12.05
C VAL A 78 8.17 -5.19 -10.71
N GLU A 79 7.01 -4.57 -10.69
CA GLU A 79 6.35 -4.10 -9.46
C GLU A 79 4.91 -4.62 -9.45
N LEU A 80 4.56 -5.32 -8.37
CA LEU A 80 3.23 -5.82 -8.06
C LEU A 80 2.75 -5.03 -6.84
N ARG A 81 1.64 -4.31 -6.95
CA ARG A 81 1.08 -3.52 -5.84
C ARG A 81 -0.31 -3.97 -5.48
N ASN A 82 -0.64 -3.87 -4.20
CA ASN A 82 -1.90 -4.29 -3.61
C ASN A 82 -2.25 -5.74 -3.98
N ILE A 83 -1.32 -6.68 -3.77
CA ILE A 83 -1.48 -8.07 -4.22
C ILE A 83 -2.59 -8.83 -3.49
N LEU A 84 -3.08 -8.30 -2.36
CA LEU A 84 -4.23 -8.83 -1.64
C LEU A 84 -5.57 -8.34 -2.20
N ASP A 85 -5.54 -7.35 -3.10
CA ASP A 85 -6.72 -6.72 -3.70
C ASP A 85 -7.72 -6.17 -2.67
N GLU A 86 -7.21 -5.68 -1.52
CA GLU A 86 -8.07 -5.08 -0.51
C GLU A 86 -8.59 -3.72 -1.00
N GLU A 87 -9.87 -3.46 -0.71
CA GLU A 87 -10.57 -2.23 -1.07
C GLU A 87 -10.48 -1.21 0.06
N TYR A 88 -10.70 0.06 -0.27
CA TYR A 88 -10.93 1.08 0.74
C TYR A 88 -12.40 1.07 1.16
N TYR A 89 -12.65 1.16 2.46
CA TYR A 89 -14.00 1.21 3.02
C TYR A 89 -14.15 2.35 4.04
N ALA A 90 -15.27 3.04 4.00
CA ALA A 90 -15.68 3.99 5.03
C ALA A 90 -17.18 3.94 5.27
N ALA A 91 -17.57 3.82 6.54
CA ALA A 91 -18.97 3.69 6.94
C ALA A 91 -19.33 4.57 8.14
N MET A 92 -20.61 4.92 8.20
CA MET A 92 -21.25 5.58 9.32
C MET A 92 -22.17 4.57 10.01
N ALA A 93 -22.24 4.61 11.35
CA ALA A 93 -23.04 3.68 12.15
C ALA A 93 -22.78 2.18 11.84
N SER A 94 -21.57 1.85 11.36
CA SER A 94 -21.14 0.49 10.97
C SER A 94 -22.01 -0.20 9.90
N SER A 95 -22.88 0.52 9.21
CA SER A 95 -23.83 -0.08 8.25
C SER A 95 -24.18 0.82 7.06
N VAL A 96 -24.02 2.13 7.19
CA VAL A 96 -24.26 3.09 6.11
C VAL A 96 -22.93 3.37 5.43
N ILE A 97 -22.74 2.81 4.24
CA ILE A 97 -21.54 3.04 3.43
C ILE A 97 -21.51 4.51 3.04
N TYR A 98 -20.44 5.20 3.45
CA TYR A 98 -20.19 6.59 3.10
C TYR A 98 -19.32 6.68 1.84
N ASP A 99 -18.31 5.82 1.73
CA ASP A 99 -17.40 5.77 0.59
C ASP A 99 -16.77 4.38 0.52
N GLN A 100 -16.65 3.84 -0.69
CA GLN A 100 -16.05 2.55 -0.96
C GLN A 100 -15.53 2.55 -2.39
N TYR A 101 -14.29 2.13 -2.57
CA TYR A 101 -13.71 1.97 -3.89
C TYR A 101 -12.62 0.89 -3.88
N SER A 102 -12.53 0.17 -4.99
CA SER A 102 -11.45 -0.78 -5.23
C SER A 102 -10.20 -0.04 -5.67
N LEU A 103 -9.06 -0.35 -5.03
CA LEU A 103 -7.75 0.10 -5.51
C LEU A 103 -7.23 -0.78 -6.64
N GLY A 104 -7.68 -2.03 -6.68
CA GLY A 104 -7.21 -3.05 -7.61
C GLY A 104 -5.77 -3.51 -7.31
N THR A 105 -5.44 -4.70 -7.80
CA THR A 105 -4.04 -5.12 -7.97
C THR A 105 -3.44 -4.42 -9.20
N SER A 106 -2.23 -3.87 -9.08
CA SER A 106 -1.52 -3.26 -10.21
C SER A 106 -0.19 -3.96 -10.50
N VAL A 107 0.14 -4.07 -11.79
CA VAL A 107 1.40 -4.66 -12.28
C VAL A 107 2.10 -3.66 -13.18
N SER A 108 3.36 -3.37 -12.87
CA SER A 108 4.21 -2.46 -13.64
C SER A 108 5.49 -3.16 -14.10
N LEU A 109 5.87 -2.94 -15.35
CA LEU A 109 7.13 -3.41 -15.94
C LEU A 109 7.98 -2.21 -16.33
N GLY A 110 9.25 -2.25 -15.95
CA GLY A 110 10.21 -1.17 -16.23
C GLY A 110 11.49 -1.71 -16.83
N PHE A 111 12.14 -0.89 -17.66
CA PHE A 111 13.50 -1.15 -18.13
C PHE A 111 14.35 0.12 -18.11
N LYS A 112 15.66 -0.04 -17.93
CA LYS A 112 16.64 1.04 -17.98
C LYS A 112 17.91 0.55 -18.66
N LEU A 113 18.37 1.29 -19.66
CA LEU A 113 19.65 1.06 -20.34
C LEU A 113 20.67 2.12 -19.89
N SER A 114 21.88 1.69 -19.59
CA SER A 114 23.01 2.56 -19.25
C SER A 114 24.19 2.27 -20.19
N PHE A 115 24.89 3.31 -20.64
CA PHE A 115 26.03 3.26 -21.58
C PHE A 115 27.25 3.98 -21.00
#